data_AF-A0A0V0W699-F1
#
_entry.id   AF-A0A0V0W699-F1
#
_cell.length_a   1.000
_cell.length_b   1.000
_cell.length_c   1.000
_cell.angle_alpha   90.00
_cell.angle_beta   90.00
_cell.angle_gamma   90.00
#
_symmetry.space_group_name_H-M   'P 1'
#
loop_
_entity.id
_entity.type
_entity.pdbx_description
1 polymer ?
#
loop_
_entity_poly.entity_id
_entity_poly.type
_entity_poly.pdbx_seq_one_letter_code
_entity_poly.pdbx_strand_id
1 'polypeptide(L)'
;LYAFKGRCQFTQYMPKKPEKYGIKFSVACCSKSSYAWIMQIYTGKPSSGTREKNQEMRMVLDMPELPRELLQLQGRKLNNSTFAFSEDCSIISYRPKKNKNVMVLRNMHNDNQVCDGKGIKPDIILHYNITKGGVDNLDKMTSTYSCQRMTARWPLVIFYNIIDVYAYNAYVLWTEKHPAWNVGRLHKRGLFVEELGKALVQPEMMMRKTLPRTAAAKSAVERLRKDGEQPSTSGITDTDTGGKKEPDVNCVFQVTTRQ
;
A
#
# COMPACT_ATOMS: atom_id res chain seq x y z
N LEU A 1 -3.70 -5.68 8.60
CA LEU A 1 -4.74 -6.28 9.48
C LEU A 1 -5.34 -5.12 10.24
N TYR A 2 -6.65 -4.91 10.15
CA TYR A 2 -7.29 -3.78 10.82
C TYR A 2 -8.03 -4.27 12.04
N ALA A 3 -7.71 -3.70 13.20
CA ALA A 3 -8.18 -4.16 14.49
C ALA A 3 -9.71 -4.10 14.58
N PHE A 4 -10.32 -5.21 14.98
CA PHE A 4 -11.75 -5.29 15.21
C PHE A 4 -12.07 -6.43 16.17
N LYS A 5 -12.80 -6.12 17.24
CA LYS A 5 -13.20 -7.08 18.29
C LYS A 5 -14.72 -7.34 18.32
N GLY A 6 -15.49 -6.70 17.44
CA GLY A 6 -16.93 -6.91 17.36
C GLY A 6 -17.31 -8.20 16.62
N ARG A 7 -18.62 -8.44 16.50
CA ARG A 7 -19.14 -9.62 15.78
C ARG A 7 -18.95 -9.45 14.27
N CYS A 8 -18.12 -10.30 13.68
CA CYS A 8 -17.94 -10.42 12.24
C CYS A 8 -17.53 -11.86 11.91
N GLN A 9 -18.12 -12.44 10.87
CA GLN A 9 -17.93 -13.86 10.51
C GLN A 9 -16.51 -14.18 10.02
N PHE A 10 -15.77 -13.17 9.56
CA PHE A 10 -14.45 -13.33 8.93
C PHE A 10 -13.31 -12.64 9.67
N THR A 11 -13.51 -12.29 10.95
CA THR A 11 -12.42 -11.83 11.82
C THR A 11 -11.33 -12.90 11.92
N GLN A 12 -10.07 -12.50 11.75
CA GLN A 12 -8.91 -13.36 11.82
C GLN A 12 -8.09 -13.09 13.08
N TYR A 13 -7.53 -14.16 13.64
CA TYR A 13 -6.52 -14.10 14.71
C TYR A 13 -5.11 -14.22 14.11
N MET A 14 -4.24 -13.24 14.39
CA MET A 14 -2.84 -13.23 13.98
C MET A 14 -1.92 -12.95 15.18
N PRO A 15 -1.30 -13.99 15.77
CA PRO A 15 -0.56 -13.86 17.03
C PRO A 15 0.68 -12.97 16.96
N LYS A 16 1.27 -12.81 15.76
CA LYS A 16 2.48 -12.03 15.53
C LYS A 16 2.21 -10.55 15.21
N LYS A 17 0.95 -10.14 15.07
CA LYS A 17 0.59 -8.74 14.82
C LYS A 17 0.34 -8.01 16.16
N PRO A 18 0.62 -6.68 16.25
CA PRO A 18 0.36 -5.91 17.46
C PRO A 18 -1.10 -6.02 17.90
N GLU A 19 -2.01 -5.82 16.95
CA GLU A 19 -3.43 -6.09 17.10
C GLU A 19 -3.72 -7.50 16.64
N LYS A 20 -4.06 -8.38 17.60
CA LYS A 20 -4.17 -9.82 17.34
C LYS A 20 -5.46 -10.21 16.63
N TYR A 21 -6.53 -9.43 16.76
CA TYR A 21 -7.86 -9.73 16.20
C TYR A 21 -8.30 -8.61 15.27
N GLY A 22 -8.73 -8.98 14.07
CA GLY A 22 -9.23 -7.99 13.12
C GLY A 22 -9.60 -8.54 11.77
N ILE A 23 -9.88 -7.63 10.84
CA ILE A 23 -10.20 -7.96 9.45
C ILE A 23 -8.89 -7.99 8.64
N LYS A 24 -8.64 -9.10 7.96
CA LYS A 24 -7.45 -9.28 7.10
C LYS A 24 -7.74 -8.72 5.71
N PHE A 25 -6.80 -7.93 5.21
CA PHE A 25 -6.79 -7.42 3.84
C PHE A 25 -5.51 -7.91 3.16
N SER A 26 -5.64 -8.39 1.93
CA SER A 26 -4.54 -8.64 1.02
C SER A 26 -4.40 -7.41 0.13
N VAL A 27 -3.22 -6.81 0.09
CA VAL A 27 -2.95 -5.58 -0.67
C VAL A 27 -1.75 -5.80 -1.56
N ALA A 28 -1.86 -5.46 -2.84
CA ALA A 28 -0.70 -5.34 -3.71
C ALA A 28 -0.33 -3.86 -3.85
N CYS A 29 0.94 -3.54 -3.60
CA CYS A 29 1.43 -2.17 -3.60
C CYS A 29 2.68 -2.03 -4.47
N CYS A 30 2.90 -0.83 -5.00
CA CYS A 30 4.20 -0.45 -5.56
C CYS A 30 5.27 -0.47 -4.46
N SER A 31 6.43 -1.08 -4.72
CA SER A 31 7.51 -1.20 -3.74
C SER A 31 8.13 0.15 -3.35
N LYS A 32 8.23 1.08 -4.32
CA LYS A 32 8.89 2.38 -4.14
C LYS A 32 7.98 3.43 -3.52
N SER A 33 6.76 3.57 -4.05
CA SER A 33 5.81 4.60 -3.63
C SER A 33 4.78 4.11 -2.61
N SER A 34 4.73 2.81 -2.33
CA SER A 34 3.68 2.18 -1.52
C SER A 34 2.26 2.41 -2.04
N TYR A 35 2.10 2.87 -3.28
CA TYR A 35 0.81 3.04 -3.93
C TYR A 35 0.04 1.72 -3.95
N ALA A 36 -1.15 1.70 -3.37
CA ALA A 36 -1.98 0.51 -3.32
C ALA A 36 -2.72 0.34 -4.65
N TRP A 37 -2.44 -0.75 -5.37
CA TRP A 37 -3.07 -1.05 -6.65
C TRP A 37 -4.39 -1.79 -6.46
N ILE A 38 -4.37 -2.85 -5.65
CA ILE A 38 -5.53 -3.68 -5.38
C ILE A 38 -5.58 -4.01 -3.89
N MET A 39 -6.79 -3.97 -3.35
CA MET A 39 -7.09 -4.35 -1.98
C MET A 39 -8.26 -5.33 -1.97
N GLN A 40 -8.04 -6.51 -1.39
CA GLN A 40 -9.05 -7.56 -1.28
C GLN A 40 -9.25 -7.95 0.18
N ILE A 41 -10.51 -8.04 0.59
CA ILE A 41 -10.88 -8.47 1.94
C ILE A 41 -10.81 -9.98 2.00
N TYR A 42 -10.10 -10.51 2.99
CA TYR A 42 -10.12 -11.93 3.27
C TYR A 42 -11.37 -12.27 4.08
N THR A 43 -12.34 -12.89 3.42
CA THR A 43 -13.64 -13.28 4.00
C THR A 43 -13.61 -14.67 4.66
N GLY A 44 -12.44 -15.31 4.76
CA GLY A 44 -12.35 -16.67 5.25
C GLY A 44 -12.72 -17.70 4.17
N LYS A 45 -13.52 -18.71 4.52
CA LYS A 45 -13.87 -19.80 3.60
C LYS A 45 -15.00 -19.40 2.65
N PRO A 46 -14.92 -19.70 1.34
CA PRO A 46 -16.12 -19.89 0.53
C PRO A 46 -16.89 -21.13 1.03
N SER A 47 -18.17 -21.26 0.67
CA SER A 47 -19.11 -22.30 1.14
C SER A 47 -18.67 -23.76 0.96
N SER A 48 -17.52 -24.05 0.34
CA SER A 48 -16.96 -25.39 0.08
C SER A 48 -16.12 -26.00 1.24
N GLY A 49 -16.22 -25.48 2.46
CA GLY A 49 -16.07 -26.30 3.67
C GLY A 49 -14.66 -26.58 4.24
N THR A 50 -13.56 -26.57 3.48
CA THR A 50 -12.27 -27.01 4.06
C THR A 50 -11.45 -25.85 4.65
N ARG A 51 -10.88 -26.04 5.85
CA ARG A 51 -9.96 -25.08 6.48
C ARG A 51 -8.58 -25.29 5.87
N GLU A 52 -8.22 -24.50 4.86
CA GLU A 52 -6.84 -24.45 4.40
C GLU A 52 -5.98 -23.75 5.46
N LYS A 53 -5.37 -24.56 6.34
CA LYS A 53 -4.26 -24.10 7.18
C LYS A 53 -3.01 -24.06 6.31
N ASN A 54 -2.18 -23.03 6.49
CA ASN A 54 -0.84 -22.95 5.91
C ASN A 54 -0.79 -22.80 4.36
N GLN A 55 -1.76 -22.14 3.72
CA GLN A 55 -1.77 -21.95 2.26
C GLN A 55 -0.45 -21.34 1.73
N GLU A 56 0.11 -20.31 2.39
CA GLU A 56 1.43 -19.73 2.07
C GLU A 56 2.60 -20.71 2.28
N MET A 57 2.54 -21.56 3.32
CA MET A 57 3.61 -22.51 3.63
C MET A 57 3.56 -23.74 2.73
N ARG A 58 2.35 -24.18 2.35
CA ARG A 58 2.12 -25.36 1.51
C ARG A 58 2.53 -25.09 0.08
N MET A 59 2.30 -23.89 -0.47
CA MET A 59 2.83 -23.53 -1.79
C MET A 59 4.37 -23.62 -1.87
N VAL A 60 5.07 -23.29 -0.77
CA VAL A 60 6.54 -23.31 -0.73
C VAL A 60 7.10 -24.70 -0.38
N LEU A 61 6.37 -25.51 0.39
CA LEU A 61 6.79 -26.86 0.81
C LEU A 61 6.28 -28.00 -0.09
N ASP A 62 5.17 -27.82 -0.81
CA ASP A 62 4.65 -28.76 -1.83
C ASP A 62 5.27 -28.48 -3.23
N MET A 63 6.24 -27.56 -3.33
CA MET A 63 7.02 -27.40 -4.56
C MET A 63 7.79 -28.71 -4.80
N PRO A 64 7.67 -29.36 -5.98
CA PRO A 64 8.28 -30.66 -6.25
C PRO A 64 9.78 -30.63 -5.90
N GLU A 65 10.14 -31.52 -4.98
CA GLU A 65 11.48 -31.84 -4.46
C GLU A 65 12.56 -30.76 -4.63
N LEU A 66 12.63 -29.84 -3.66
CA LEU A 66 13.80 -28.98 -3.49
C LEU A 66 15.08 -29.83 -3.38
N PRO A 67 16.13 -29.56 -4.18
CA PRO A 67 17.40 -30.28 -4.09
C PRO A 67 17.92 -30.31 -2.65
N ARG A 68 18.32 -31.50 -2.16
CA ARG A 68 18.77 -31.70 -0.77
C ARG A 68 19.96 -30.80 -0.44
N GLU A 69 20.77 -30.49 -1.44
CA GLU A 69 21.86 -29.54 -1.37
C GLU A 69 21.35 -28.20 -0.85
N LEU A 70 20.22 -27.67 -1.29
CA LEU A 70 19.73 -26.38 -0.78
C LEU A 70 19.40 -26.40 0.71
N LEU A 71 19.04 -27.57 1.25
CA LEU A 71 18.66 -27.77 2.65
C LEU A 71 19.86 -28.12 3.56
N GLN A 72 20.93 -28.68 3.00
CA GLN A 72 22.10 -29.12 3.77
C GLN A 72 22.91 -27.93 4.28
N LEU A 73 22.83 -27.66 5.59
CA LEU A 73 23.61 -26.59 6.25
C LEU A 73 24.91 -27.07 6.88
N GLN A 74 25.00 -28.36 7.24
CA GLN A 74 26.19 -28.94 7.84
C GLN A 74 27.37 -28.86 6.86
N GLY A 75 28.55 -28.49 7.36
CA GLY A 75 29.75 -28.30 6.53
C GLY A 75 29.84 -26.97 5.75
N ARG A 76 28.76 -26.19 5.62
CA ARG A 76 28.81 -24.89 4.93
C ARG A 76 29.48 -23.79 5.75
N LYS A 77 30.24 -22.91 5.10
CA LYS A 77 30.75 -21.67 5.72
C LYS A 77 29.62 -20.66 5.94
N LEU A 78 29.80 -19.73 6.89
CA LEU A 78 28.88 -18.60 7.09
C LEU A 78 28.93 -17.67 5.88
N ASN A 79 27.80 -17.04 5.57
CA ASN A 79 27.59 -16.20 4.39
C ASN A 79 27.83 -16.93 3.05
N ASN A 80 27.84 -18.26 3.06
CA ASN A 80 27.87 -19.05 1.83
C ASN A 80 26.47 -19.08 1.20
N SER A 81 26.45 -19.12 -0.14
CA SER A 81 25.23 -19.17 -0.95
C SER A 81 25.29 -20.37 -1.89
N THR A 82 24.17 -21.04 -2.08
CA THR A 82 24.01 -22.15 -3.03
C THR A 82 22.85 -21.84 -3.95
N PHE A 83 23.03 -22.07 -5.24
CA PHE A 83 22.08 -21.73 -6.29
C PHE A 83 21.60 -23.02 -6.95
N ALA A 84 20.32 -23.12 -7.23
CA ALA A 84 19.77 -24.14 -8.12
C ALA A 84 18.92 -23.46 -9.18
N PHE A 85 19.00 -23.99 -10.40
CA PHE A 85 18.37 -23.43 -11.59
C PHE A 85 17.42 -24.46 -12.19
N SER A 86 16.26 -23.99 -12.60
CA SER A 86 15.29 -24.70 -13.42
C SER A 86 15.04 -23.89 -14.70
N GLU A 87 14.28 -24.46 -15.62
CA GLU A 87 14.00 -23.88 -16.94
C GLU A 87 13.40 -22.48 -16.86
N ASP A 88 12.56 -22.19 -15.85
CA ASP A 88 11.84 -20.91 -15.66
C ASP A 88 12.18 -20.18 -14.35
N CYS A 89 13.00 -20.76 -13.47
CA CYS A 89 13.23 -20.20 -12.14
C CYS A 89 14.62 -20.51 -11.56
N SER A 90 15.06 -19.65 -10.65
CA SER A 90 16.25 -19.84 -9.85
C SER A 90 15.90 -19.76 -8.37
N ILE A 91 16.48 -20.65 -7.58
CA ILE A 91 16.33 -20.66 -6.13
C ILE A 91 17.69 -20.56 -5.46
N ILE A 92 17.75 -19.73 -4.42
CA ILE A 92 18.98 -19.39 -3.73
C ILE A 92 18.84 -19.73 -2.26
N SER A 93 19.81 -20.47 -1.73
CA SER A 93 19.94 -20.87 -0.32
C SER A 93 21.13 -20.12 0.29
N TYR A 94 20.84 -19.16 1.16
CA TYR A 94 21.85 -18.31 1.81
C TYR A 94 21.90 -18.57 3.31
N ARG A 95 23.12 -18.75 3.83
CA ARG A 95 23.35 -19.03 5.26
C ARG A 95 23.90 -17.79 6.00
N PRO A 96 23.05 -16.88 6.50
CA PRO A 96 23.51 -15.69 7.23
C PRO A 96 24.05 -16.01 8.64
N LYS A 97 23.54 -17.07 9.28
CA LYS A 97 23.85 -17.42 10.68
C LYS A 97 23.97 -18.94 10.85
N LYS A 98 24.56 -19.38 11.97
CA LYS A 98 24.59 -20.81 12.34
C LYS A 98 23.15 -21.35 12.42
N ASN A 99 22.90 -22.48 11.76
CA ASN A 99 21.60 -23.15 11.71
C ASN A 99 20.43 -22.29 11.20
N LYS A 100 20.70 -21.26 10.39
CA LYS A 100 19.68 -20.45 9.73
C LYS A 100 19.92 -20.44 8.22
N ASN A 101 18.92 -20.90 7.48
CA ASN A 101 18.88 -20.81 6.02
C ASN A 101 17.84 -19.78 5.59
N VAL A 102 18.17 -19.00 4.58
CA VAL A 102 17.25 -18.09 3.90
C VAL A 102 17.14 -18.55 2.46
N MET A 103 15.94 -18.96 2.05
CA MET A 103 15.67 -19.40 0.70
C MET A 103 14.82 -18.35 -0.04
N VAL A 104 15.21 -18.02 -1.27
CA VAL A 104 14.49 -17.08 -2.13
C VAL A 104 14.38 -17.67 -3.53
N LEU A 105 13.15 -17.68 -4.06
CA LEU A 105 12.82 -18.11 -5.42
C LEU A 105 12.61 -16.88 -6.32
N ARG A 106 13.08 -16.94 -7.57
CA ARG A 106 12.89 -15.89 -8.58
C ARG A 106 12.64 -16.52 -9.96
N ASN A 107 11.67 -15.99 -10.69
CA ASN A 107 11.30 -16.42 -12.05
C ASN A 107 11.95 -15.56 -13.16
N MET A 108 13.09 -14.93 -12.90
CA MET A 108 13.85 -14.19 -13.91
C MET A 108 15.25 -14.81 -14.05
N HIS A 109 15.64 -15.10 -15.28
CA HIS A 109 16.84 -15.87 -15.62
C HIS A 109 18.16 -15.14 -15.37
N ASN A 110 19.11 -15.94 -14.88
CA ASN A 110 20.56 -15.95 -15.13
C ASN A 110 21.38 -14.70 -14.88
N ASP A 111 21.47 -14.28 -13.62
CA ASP A 111 22.67 -13.59 -13.16
C ASP A 111 23.13 -14.20 -11.82
N ASN A 112 24.28 -14.87 -11.84
CA ASN A 112 24.96 -15.40 -10.64
C ASN A 112 25.71 -14.31 -9.88
N GLN A 113 25.31 -13.06 -10.05
CA GLN A 113 26.04 -11.93 -9.50
C GLN A 113 25.91 -11.90 -7.98
N VAL A 114 27.07 -11.96 -7.35
CA VAL A 114 27.26 -11.77 -5.91
C VAL A 114 28.05 -10.49 -5.78
N CYS A 115 27.50 -9.47 -5.11
CA CYS A 115 28.21 -8.22 -4.85
C CYS A 115 29.61 -8.45 -4.25
N ASP A 116 30.64 -7.90 -4.92
CA ASP A 116 32.08 -8.02 -4.59
C ASP A 116 32.54 -7.20 -3.37
N GLY A 117 31.62 -6.71 -2.54
CA GLY A 117 31.94 -5.79 -1.43
C GLY A 117 31.66 -6.37 -0.05
N LYS A 118 32.68 -6.92 0.61
CA LYS A 118 32.79 -7.07 2.10
C LYS A 118 31.71 -7.86 2.86
N GLY A 119 30.89 -8.70 2.20
CA GLY A 119 29.95 -9.55 2.92
C GLY A 119 28.91 -10.23 2.04
N ILE A 120 29.36 -11.07 1.11
CA ILE A 120 28.70 -12.13 0.30
C ILE A 120 27.19 -12.30 0.54
N LYS A 121 26.37 -11.29 0.24
CA LYS A 121 24.92 -11.39 0.27
C LYS A 121 24.44 -11.37 -1.18
N PRO A 122 23.79 -12.44 -1.68
CA PRO A 122 23.36 -12.51 -3.06
C PRO A 122 22.45 -11.35 -3.45
N ASP A 123 22.60 -10.90 -4.70
CA ASP A 123 21.87 -9.77 -5.27
C ASP A 123 20.36 -9.99 -5.20
N ILE A 124 19.88 -11.23 -5.35
CA ILE A 124 18.47 -11.59 -5.16
C ILE A 124 17.95 -11.18 -3.77
N ILE A 125 18.76 -11.32 -2.73
CA ILE A 125 18.36 -11.04 -1.35
C ILE A 125 18.42 -9.54 -1.11
N LEU A 126 19.36 -8.84 -1.75
CA LEU A 126 19.38 -7.38 -1.75
C LEU A 126 18.14 -6.83 -2.46
N HIS A 127 17.83 -7.33 -3.66
CA HIS A 127 16.65 -6.97 -4.43
C HIS A 127 15.37 -7.22 -3.64
N TYR A 128 15.19 -8.42 -3.07
CA TYR A 128 14.06 -8.74 -2.20
C TYR A 128 13.97 -7.79 -1.00
N ASN A 129 15.11 -7.47 -0.37
CA ASN A 129 15.12 -6.55 0.77
C ASN A 129 14.68 -5.13 0.42
N ILE A 130 15.02 -4.64 -0.76
CA ILE A 130 14.62 -3.32 -1.25
C ILE A 130 13.12 -3.30 -1.60
N THR A 131 12.56 -4.40 -2.11
CA THR A 131 11.19 -4.42 -2.64
C THR A 131 10.12 -4.89 -1.65
N LYS A 132 10.45 -5.77 -0.70
CA LYS A 132 9.50 -6.38 0.25
C LYS A 132 8.80 -5.39 1.20
N GLY A 133 9.31 -4.16 1.31
CA GLY A 133 8.82 -3.16 2.26
C GLY A 133 7.57 -2.40 1.81
N GLY A 134 7.11 -2.54 0.55
CA GLY A 134 6.03 -1.72 0.00
C GLY A 134 4.74 -1.73 0.84
N VAL A 135 4.27 -2.92 1.24
CA VAL A 135 3.06 -3.10 2.06
C VAL A 135 3.27 -2.63 3.50
N ASP A 136 4.42 -2.95 4.11
CA ASP A 136 4.74 -2.53 5.48
C ASP A 136 4.86 -0.99 5.57
N ASN A 137 5.42 -0.36 4.54
CA ASN A 137 5.46 1.08 4.42
C ASN A 137 4.04 1.66 4.30
N LEU A 138 3.18 1.10 3.44
CA LEU A 138 1.78 1.53 3.35
C LEU A 138 1.09 1.47 4.73
N ASP A 139 1.21 0.34 5.45
CA ASP A 139 0.64 0.13 6.79
C ASP A 139 1.14 1.20 7.80
N LYS A 140 2.44 1.50 7.76
CA LYS A 140 3.05 2.58 8.55
C LYS A 140 2.51 3.96 8.16
N MET A 141 2.32 4.21 6.86
CA MET A 141 1.86 5.50 6.37
C MET A 141 0.40 5.76 6.74
N THR A 142 -0.48 4.76 6.56
CA THR A 142 -1.91 4.86 6.89
C THR A 142 -2.16 4.89 8.40
N SER A 143 -1.35 4.22 9.21
CA SER A 143 -1.51 4.24 10.67
C SER A 143 -1.16 5.59 11.30
N THR A 144 -0.27 6.39 10.69
CA THR A 144 0.13 7.68 11.25
C THR A 144 -0.99 8.73 11.18
N TYR A 145 -1.79 8.71 10.12
CA TYR A 145 -2.92 9.64 9.92
C TYR A 145 -4.20 8.85 9.64
N SER A 146 -4.58 7.99 10.59
CA SER A 146 -5.76 7.16 10.46
C SER A 146 -7.03 7.86 10.94
N CYS A 147 -8.10 7.72 10.16
CA CYS A 147 -9.45 8.15 10.52
C CYS A 147 -10.21 7.09 11.34
N GLN A 148 -9.56 5.99 11.73
CA GLN A 148 -10.22 4.91 12.46
C GLN A 148 -10.78 5.38 13.81
N ARG A 149 -11.95 4.82 14.14
CA ARG A 149 -12.66 5.05 15.40
C ARG A 149 -13.14 3.73 15.97
N MET A 150 -13.26 3.67 17.29
CA MET A 150 -13.85 2.52 17.96
C MET A 150 -15.30 2.36 17.50
N THR A 151 -15.64 1.19 17.00
CA THR A 151 -16.95 0.87 16.46
C THR A 151 -17.31 -0.58 16.72
N ALA A 152 -18.59 -0.86 16.95
CA ALA A 152 -19.12 -2.22 17.03
C ALA A 152 -19.50 -2.79 15.66
N ARG A 153 -19.49 -1.96 14.60
CA ARG A 153 -19.93 -2.34 13.25
C ARG A 153 -18.73 -2.55 12.34
N TRP A 154 -18.50 -3.79 11.92
CA TRP A 154 -17.38 -4.16 11.04
C TRP A 154 -17.35 -3.42 9.69
N PRO A 155 -18.48 -3.02 9.04
CA PRO A 155 -18.40 -2.31 7.77
C PRO A 155 -17.73 -0.94 7.91
N LEU A 156 -17.86 -0.29 9.07
CA LEU A 156 -17.19 0.98 9.33
C LEU A 156 -15.66 0.82 9.40
N VAL A 157 -15.16 -0.32 9.88
CA VAL A 157 -13.71 -0.58 9.89
C VAL A 157 -13.16 -0.66 8.47
N ILE A 158 -13.89 -1.31 7.56
CA ILE A 158 -13.53 -1.35 6.13
C ILE A 158 -13.60 0.05 5.53
N PHE A 159 -14.66 0.79 5.80
CA PHE A 159 -14.83 2.15 5.30
C PHE A 159 -13.69 3.09 5.73
N TYR A 160 -13.32 3.08 7.01
CA TYR A 160 -12.19 3.87 7.48
C TYR A 160 -10.88 3.46 6.84
N ASN A 161 -10.65 2.15 6.65
CA ASN A 161 -9.47 1.67 5.94
C ASN A 161 -9.44 2.16 4.48
N ILE A 162 -10.57 2.09 3.78
CA ILE A 162 -10.69 2.64 2.41
C ILE A 162 -10.29 4.11 2.39
N ILE A 163 -10.83 4.94 3.30
CA ILE A 163 -10.48 6.36 3.37
C ILE A 163 -8.96 6.55 3.58
N ASP A 164 -8.37 5.84 4.55
CA ASP A 164 -6.95 5.98 4.88
C ASP A 164 -6.05 5.63 3.67
N VAL A 165 -6.35 4.53 2.97
CA VAL A 165 -5.58 4.07 1.80
C VAL A 165 -5.78 5.01 0.61
N TYR A 166 -7.02 5.44 0.34
CA TYR A 166 -7.30 6.34 -0.79
C TYR A 166 -6.71 7.74 -0.58
N ALA A 167 -6.74 8.27 0.65
CA ALA A 167 -6.08 9.53 0.97
C ALA A 167 -4.57 9.43 0.73
N TYR A 168 -3.95 8.30 1.05
CA TYR A 168 -2.53 8.07 0.76
C TYR A 168 -2.26 7.93 -0.75
N ASN A 169 -3.08 7.17 -1.48
CA ASN A 169 -2.95 7.06 -2.94
C ASN A 169 -3.10 8.43 -3.63
N ALA A 170 -4.06 9.24 -3.20
CA ALA A 170 -4.24 10.61 -3.69
C ALA A 170 -3.01 11.48 -3.40
N TYR A 171 -2.40 11.35 -2.21
CA TYR A 171 -1.15 12.02 -1.89
C TYR A 171 -0.02 11.63 -2.85
N VAL A 172 0.16 10.32 -3.10
CA VAL A 172 1.20 9.83 -4.03
C VAL A 172 1.01 10.45 -5.42
N LEU A 173 -0.21 10.39 -5.97
CA LEU A 173 -0.53 10.97 -7.27
C LEU A 173 -0.32 12.48 -7.31
N TRP A 174 -0.72 13.18 -6.24
CA TRP A 174 -0.55 14.62 -6.13
C TRP A 174 0.92 15.02 -6.16
N THR A 175 1.76 14.34 -5.39
CA THR A 175 3.20 14.64 -5.33
C THR A 175 3.94 14.30 -6.62
N GLU A 176 3.45 13.30 -7.38
CA GLU A 176 4.00 12.96 -8.69
C GLU A 176 3.64 14.03 -9.73
N LYS A 177 2.39 14.49 -9.72
CA LYS A 177 1.90 15.53 -10.65
C LYS A 177 2.46 16.92 -10.32
N HIS A 178 2.72 17.21 -9.04
CA HIS A 178 3.16 18.53 -8.57
C HIS A 178 4.46 18.43 -7.76
N PRO A 179 5.61 18.17 -8.40
CA PRO A 179 6.89 18.00 -7.70
C PRO A 179 7.35 19.26 -6.97
N ALA A 180 6.93 20.45 -7.43
CA ALA A 180 7.21 21.74 -6.81
C ALA A 180 6.35 22.04 -5.57
N TRP A 181 5.30 21.25 -5.30
CA TRP A 181 4.38 21.50 -4.19
C TRP A 181 5.06 21.20 -2.84
N ASN A 182 5.13 22.22 -1.97
CA ASN A 182 5.72 22.15 -0.63
C ASN A 182 7.16 21.59 -0.60
N VAL A 183 7.97 21.89 -1.62
CA VAL A 183 9.41 21.55 -1.65
C VAL A 183 10.11 22.09 -0.39
N GLY A 184 11.00 21.29 0.19
CA GLY A 184 11.73 21.63 1.42
C GLY A 184 10.94 21.45 2.72
N ARG A 185 9.62 21.20 2.67
CA ARG A 185 8.85 20.88 3.88
C ARG A 185 9.04 19.41 4.29
N LEU A 186 9.28 19.18 5.58
CA LEU A 186 9.44 17.82 6.14
C LEU A 186 8.10 17.08 6.32
N HIS A 187 6.99 17.81 6.54
CA HIS A 187 5.68 17.24 6.91
C HIS A 187 4.63 17.34 5.78
N LYS A 188 5.05 17.18 4.52
CA LYS A 188 4.20 17.28 3.31
C LYS A 188 2.90 16.48 3.37
N ARG A 189 2.95 15.25 3.88
CA ARG A 189 1.76 14.39 3.99
C ARG A 189 0.73 14.96 4.96
N GLY A 190 1.17 15.55 6.08
CA GLY A 190 0.26 16.19 7.03
C GLY A 190 -0.45 17.39 6.39
N LEU A 191 0.29 18.22 5.66
CA LEU A 191 -0.26 19.34 4.89
C LEU A 191 -1.28 18.87 3.85
N PHE A 192 -0.96 17.78 3.13
CA PHE A 192 -1.87 17.24 2.13
C PHE A 192 -3.19 16.77 2.75
N VAL A 193 -3.14 16.03 3.87
CA VAL A 193 -4.35 15.56 4.55
C VAL A 193 -5.17 16.73 5.10
N GLU A 194 -4.52 17.78 5.59
CA GLU A 194 -5.20 19.00 6.03
C GLU A 194 -5.89 19.72 4.87
N GLU A 195 -5.20 19.94 3.75
CA GLU A 195 -5.76 20.56 2.55
C GLU A 195 -6.90 19.73 1.96
N LEU A 196 -6.73 18.40 1.88
CA LEU A 196 -7.76 17.47 1.44
C LEU A 196 -9.01 17.55 2.32
N GLY A 197 -8.83 17.54 3.65
CA GLY A 197 -9.94 17.65 4.60
C GLY A 197 -10.70 18.97 4.45
N LYS A 198 -9.98 20.09 4.31
CA LYS A 198 -10.59 21.40 4.05
C LYS A 198 -11.36 21.41 2.74
N ALA A 199 -10.75 20.95 1.64
CA ALA A 199 -11.36 20.93 0.31
C ALA A 199 -12.67 20.11 0.26
N LEU A 200 -12.73 18.97 0.97
CA LEU A 200 -13.92 18.13 1.03
C LEU A 200 -15.06 18.76 1.85
N VAL A 201 -14.73 19.50 2.92
CA VAL A 201 -15.73 20.03 3.86
C VAL A 201 -16.19 21.44 3.47
N GLN A 202 -15.35 22.21 2.78
CA GLN A 202 -15.61 23.59 2.40
C GLN A 202 -16.93 23.79 1.60
N PRO A 203 -17.23 23.04 0.51
CA PRO A 203 -18.48 23.23 -0.22
C PRO A 203 -19.70 22.95 0.66
N GLU A 204 -19.66 21.90 1.48
CA GLU A 204 -20.72 21.56 2.43
C GLU A 204 -20.91 22.64 3.51
N MET A 205 -19.82 23.26 3.97
CA MET A 205 -19.88 24.38 4.91
C MET A 205 -20.54 25.61 4.30
N MET A 206 -20.25 25.94 3.04
CA MET A 206 -20.88 27.08 2.35
C MET A 206 -22.39 26.86 2.20
N MET A 207 -22.80 25.67 1.75
CA MET A 207 -24.20 25.30 1.49
C MET A 207 -25.06 25.16 2.77
N ARG A 208 -24.43 25.10 3.94
CA ARG A 208 -25.10 24.78 5.21
C ARG A 208 -26.04 25.90 5.69
N LYS A 209 -27.35 25.76 5.52
CA LYS A 209 -28.34 26.78 5.99
C LYS A 209 -28.25 27.11 7.48
N THR A 210 -28.01 26.11 8.34
CA THR A 210 -28.00 26.27 9.80
C THR A 210 -26.58 26.36 10.36
N LEU A 211 -26.31 27.39 11.15
CA LEU A 211 -24.99 27.56 11.76
C LEU A 211 -24.72 26.48 12.82
N PRO A 212 -23.45 26.03 12.97
CA PRO A 212 -23.04 25.14 14.04
C PRO A 212 -23.34 25.73 15.43
N ARG A 213 -23.59 24.85 16.40
CA ARG A 213 -23.89 25.24 17.79
C ARG A 213 -22.67 25.80 18.53
N THR A 214 -21.48 25.34 18.20
CA THR A 214 -20.24 25.77 18.87
C THR A 214 -19.72 27.07 18.29
N ALA A 215 -19.29 27.99 19.15
CA ALA A 215 -18.82 29.32 18.75
C ALA A 215 -17.65 29.25 17.73
N ALA A 216 -16.71 28.32 17.92
CA ALA A 216 -15.58 28.13 17.02
C ALA A 216 -16.02 27.70 15.61
N ALA A 217 -16.92 26.71 15.51
CA ALA A 217 -17.39 26.22 14.21
C ALA A 217 -18.31 27.24 13.53
N LYS A 218 -19.12 27.98 14.31
CA LYS A 218 -19.92 29.11 13.80
C LYS A 218 -19.02 30.18 13.19
N SER A 219 -17.97 30.60 13.91
CA SER A 219 -17.02 31.59 13.39
C SER A 219 -16.31 31.11 12.12
N ALA A 220 -15.94 29.83 12.05
CA ALA A 220 -15.31 29.26 10.86
C ALA A 220 -16.23 29.31 9.62
N VAL A 221 -17.51 28.95 9.78
CA VAL A 221 -18.50 29.02 8.68
C VAL A 221 -18.74 30.47 8.25
N GLU A 222 -18.85 31.41 9.20
CA GLU A 222 -19.06 32.82 8.90
C GLU A 222 -17.87 33.45 8.16
N ARG A 223 -16.63 33.10 8.54
CA ARG A 223 -15.42 33.56 7.84
C ARG A 223 -15.40 33.06 6.39
N LEU A 224 -15.62 31.76 6.19
CA LEU A 224 -15.60 31.16 4.85
C LEU A 224 -16.65 31.75 3.90
N ARG A 225 -17.81 32.17 4.42
CA ARG A 225 -18.83 32.85 3.61
C ARG A 225 -18.42 34.26 3.18
N LYS A 226 -17.84 35.03 4.11
CA LYS A 226 -17.33 36.37 3.82
C LYS A 226 -16.20 36.34 2.79
N ASP A 227 -15.31 35.35 2.89
CA ASP A 227 -14.21 35.17 1.94
C ASP A 227 -14.71 34.80 0.54
N GLY A 228 -15.86 34.12 0.43
CA GLY A 228 -16.52 33.79 -0.85
C GLY A 228 -17.32 34.93 -1.48
N GLU A 229 -17.66 35.97 -0.70
CA GLU A 229 -18.39 37.16 -1.16
C GLU A 229 -17.46 38.30 -1.64
N GLN A 230 -16.14 38.19 -1.43
CA GLN A 230 -15.17 39.14 -2.00
C GLN A 230 -14.86 38.80 -3.46
N PRO A 231 -14.96 39.75 -4.41
CA PRO A 231 -14.52 39.53 -5.78
C PRO A 231 -12.99 39.37 -5.79
N SER A 232 -12.52 38.21 -6.23
CA SER A 232 -11.11 37.89 -6.38
C SER A 232 -10.42 38.89 -7.32
N THR A 233 -9.76 39.89 -6.74
CA THR A 233 -8.81 40.75 -7.45
C THR A 233 -7.41 40.17 -7.24
N SER A 234 -7.09 39.12 -7.98
CA SER A 234 -5.69 38.71 -8.20
C SER A 234 -5.61 38.14 -9.60
N GLY A 235 -5.18 39.00 -10.53
CA GLY A 235 -5.03 38.69 -11.93
C GLY A 235 -4.02 37.57 -12.17
N ILE A 236 -4.46 36.57 -12.92
CA ILE A 236 -3.63 35.86 -13.88
C ILE A 236 -4.22 36.25 -15.23
N THR A 237 -3.46 36.98 -16.03
CA THR A 237 -3.82 37.33 -17.40
C THR A 237 -3.71 36.08 -18.27
N ASP A 238 -4.85 35.48 -18.59
CA ASP A 238 -4.99 34.58 -19.73
C ASP A 238 -5.23 35.41 -20.99
N THR A 239 -4.20 35.51 -21.82
CA THR A 239 -4.36 35.67 -23.26
C THR A 239 -3.85 34.40 -23.91
N ASP A 240 -4.73 33.53 -24.37
CA ASP A 240 -4.77 33.25 -25.80
C ASP A 240 -6.10 32.63 -26.24
N THR A 241 -6.55 33.07 -27.42
CA THR A 241 -7.79 32.68 -28.06
C THR A 241 -7.48 31.56 -29.05
N GLY A 242 -8.13 30.40 -28.94
CA GLY A 242 -7.93 29.32 -29.90
C GLY A 242 -8.86 28.15 -29.69
N GLY A 243 -10.10 28.28 -30.15
CA GLY A 243 -11.07 27.18 -30.13
C GLY A 243 -10.62 26.00 -30.99
N LYS A 244 -10.74 24.79 -30.43
CA LYS A 244 -11.00 23.55 -31.17
C LYS A 244 -11.77 22.59 -30.27
N LYS A 245 -12.88 22.08 -30.81
CA LYS A 245 -13.82 21.14 -30.19
C LYS A 245 -13.11 19.84 -29.80
N GLU A 246 -13.35 19.36 -28.59
CA GLU A 246 -12.94 18.03 -28.13
C GLU A 246 -14.10 17.05 -28.36
N PRO A 247 -13.90 15.88 -29.00
CA PRO A 247 -14.96 14.88 -29.17
C PRO A 247 -15.04 13.95 -27.95
N ASP A 248 -16.26 13.48 -27.67
CA ASP A 248 -16.56 12.35 -26.79
C ASP A 248 -15.66 11.15 -27.13
N VAL A 249 -14.94 10.62 -26.14
CA VAL A 249 -14.26 9.32 -26.27
C VAL A 249 -14.73 8.39 -25.16
N ASN A 250 -15.75 7.60 -25.51
CA ASN A 250 -16.06 6.33 -24.88
C ASN A 250 -14.80 5.44 -24.91
N CYS A 251 -14.26 5.09 -23.74
CA CYS A 251 -13.12 4.17 -23.65
C CYS A 251 -13.63 2.72 -23.62
N VAL A 252 -13.59 2.05 -24.78
CA VAL A 252 -13.77 0.60 -24.91
C VAL A 252 -12.37 -0.04 -24.90
N PHE A 253 -12.12 -0.93 -23.95
CA PHE A 253 -10.86 -1.68 -23.84
C PHE A 253 -10.80 -2.81 -24.87
N GLN A 254 -9.74 -2.87 -25.68
CA GLN A 254 -9.40 -4.03 -26.51
C GLN A 254 -8.34 -4.91 -25.83
N VAL A 255 -8.58 -6.22 -25.88
CA VAL A 255 -7.68 -7.29 -25.45
C VAL A 255 -7.02 -7.88 -26.69
N THR A 256 -5.70 -8.04 -26.67
CA THR A 256 -4.97 -8.80 -27.70
C THR A 256 -4.13 -9.89 -27.06
N THR A 257 -4.36 -11.12 -27.52
CA THR A 257 -3.58 -12.32 -27.21
C THR A 257 -2.48 -12.45 -28.28
N ARG A 258 -1.23 -12.70 -27.89
CA ARG A 258 -0.17 -13.06 -28.83
C ARG A 258 -0.04 -14.59 -28.89
N GLN A 259 -0.02 -15.14 -30.12
CA GLN A 259 0.48 -16.48 -30.42
C GLN A 259 2.01 -16.46 -30.43
#